data_AF-A0A3S8ZVX5-F1
#
_entry.id   AF-A0A3S8ZVX5-F1
#
_cell.length_a   1.000
_cell.length_b   1.000
_cell.length_c   1.000
_cell.angle_alpha   90.00
_cell.angle_beta   90.00
_cell.angle_gamma   90.00
#
_symmetry.space_group_name_H-M   'P 1'
#
loop_
_entity.id
_entity.type
_entity.pdbx_description
1 polymer ?
#
loop_
_entity_poly.entity_id
_entity_poly.type
_entity_poly.pdbx_seq_one_letter_code
_entity_poly.pdbx_strand_id
1 'polypeptide(L)'
;MKQPLMIITALLLSHSCFAAPFCPWPVPGNETKRFINLTVVQTIDIGNEELRIAFGGGNLGSGHEIKLAIKSHAEGLKTLQEMTETARRCDQHN
;
A
#
# COMPACT_ATOMS: atom_id res chain seq x y z
N MET A 1 -39.06 9.76 -35.84
CA MET A 1 -37.88 10.56 -35.44
C MET A 1 -37.63 10.33 -33.96
N LYS A 2 -36.76 9.39 -33.61
CA LYS A 2 -36.46 8.95 -32.24
C LYS A 2 -34.93 8.87 -32.09
N GLN A 3 -34.44 9.25 -30.91
CA GLN A 3 -33.10 8.98 -30.38
C GLN A 3 -31.93 9.85 -30.87
N PRO A 4 -31.73 11.03 -30.25
CA PRO A 4 -30.37 11.53 -30.02
C PRO A 4 -30.03 11.64 -28.52
N LEU A 5 -31.01 11.46 -27.62
CA LEU A 5 -30.83 11.73 -26.19
C LEU A 5 -30.04 10.65 -25.43
N MET A 6 -29.90 9.44 -26.00
CA MET A 6 -29.30 8.30 -25.30
C MET A 6 -27.76 8.24 -25.39
N ILE A 7 -27.14 9.04 -26.27
CA ILE A 7 -25.69 9.01 -26.49
C ILE A 7 -24.95 9.91 -25.49
N ILE A 8 -25.58 10.99 -25.00
CA ILE A 8 -24.91 11.97 -24.14
C ILE A 8 -24.70 11.44 -22.71
N THR A 9 -25.55 10.52 -22.24
CA THR A 9 -25.44 9.95 -20.88
C THR A 9 -24.29 8.94 -20.74
N ALA A 10 -23.80 8.37 -21.84
CA ALA A 10 -22.73 7.36 -21.80
C ALA A 10 -21.33 7.96 -21.59
N LEU A 11 -21.12 9.26 -21.87
CA LEU A 11 -19.80 9.89 -21.74
C LEU A 11 -19.41 10.24 -20.29
N LEU A 12 -20.39 10.31 -19.38
CA LEU A 12 -20.18 10.77 -17.99
C LEU A 12 -19.76 9.66 -17.01
N LEU A 13 -19.64 8.41 -17.47
CA LEU A 13 -19.15 7.27 -16.67
C LEU A 13 -17.67 6.99 -16.88
N SER A 14 -16.93 7.98 -17.39
CA SER A 14 -15.46 7.97 -17.42
C SER A 14 -14.95 8.09 -15.98
N HIS A 15 -14.98 6.97 -15.24
CA HIS A 15 -14.38 6.91 -13.91
C HIS A 15 -12.90 7.22 -14.08
N SER A 16 -12.46 8.35 -13.54
CA SER A 16 -11.04 8.64 -13.37
C SER A 16 -10.43 7.46 -12.62
N CYS A 17 -9.69 6.62 -13.34
CA CYS A 17 -8.87 5.58 -12.75
C CYS A 17 -7.71 6.30 -12.06
N PHE A 18 -7.97 6.80 -10.85
CA PHE A 18 -6.90 7.32 -9.99
C PHE A 18 -6.07 6.11 -9.58
N ALA A 19 -4.92 5.94 -10.23
CA ALA A 19 -3.90 5.03 -9.74
C ALA A 19 -3.58 5.45 -8.30
N ALA A 20 -3.59 4.48 -7.38
CA ALA A 20 -3.22 4.76 -5.99
C ALA A 20 -1.82 5.41 -5.98
N PRO A 21 -1.65 6.54 -5.28
CA PRO A 21 -0.42 7.29 -5.34
C PRO A 21 0.75 6.48 -4.78
N PHE A 22 1.95 6.73 -5.30
CA PHE A 22 3.16 6.10 -4.79
C PHE A 22 3.39 6.53 -3.34
N CYS A 23 3.39 5.58 -2.40
CA CYS A 23 3.49 5.84 -0.96
C CYS A 23 4.73 5.15 -0.38
N PRO A 24 5.93 5.74 -0.53
CA PRO A 24 7.17 5.13 -0.06
C PRO A 24 7.25 5.18 1.47
N TRP A 25 7.50 4.02 2.07
CA TRP A 25 7.80 3.89 3.49
C TRP A 25 9.23 3.36 3.68
N PRO A 26 10.06 4.02 4.51
CA PRO A 26 11.44 3.60 4.75
C PRO A 26 11.48 2.33 5.60
N VAL A 27 12.19 1.32 5.13
CA VAL A 27 12.39 0.06 5.87
C VAL A 27 13.49 0.28 6.92
N PRO A 28 13.19 0.14 8.23
CA PRO A 28 14.17 0.36 9.28
C PRO A 28 15.24 -0.73 9.28
N GLY A 29 16.46 -0.37 9.72
CA GLY A 29 17.54 -1.34 9.97
C GLY A 29 18.22 -1.92 8.72
N ASN A 30 17.91 -1.44 7.52
CA ASN A 30 18.59 -1.86 6.30
C ASN A 30 19.88 -1.03 6.09
N GLU A 31 20.99 -1.68 5.77
CA GLU A 31 22.28 -1.03 5.45
C GLU A 31 22.16 -0.10 4.23
N THR A 32 21.25 -0.43 3.32
CA THR A 32 20.82 0.43 2.22
C THR A 32 19.52 1.12 2.60
N LYS A 33 19.32 2.38 2.16
CA LYS A 33 18.03 3.08 2.33
C LYS A 33 16.96 2.44 1.45
N ARG A 34 16.42 1.30 1.89
CA ARG A 34 15.37 0.56 1.21
C ARG A 34 14.01 1.15 1.56
N PHE A 35 13.17 1.31 0.55
CA PHE A 35 11.79 1.74 0.70
C PHE A 35 10.87 0.65 0.14
N ILE A 36 9.67 0.52 0.73
CA ILE A 36 8.57 -0.24 0.15
C ILE A 36 7.42 0.70 -0.15
N ASN A 37 6.66 0.39 -1.20
CA ASN A 37 5.44 1.12 -1.50
C ASN A 37 4.29 0.52 -0.70
N LEU A 38 3.70 1.31 0.21
CA LEU A 38 2.62 0.85 1.08
C LEU A 38 1.35 0.49 0.32
N THR A 39 1.12 1.03 -0.89
CA THR A 39 -0.08 0.72 -1.68
C THR A 39 -0.10 -0.69 -2.26
N VAL A 40 1.02 -1.42 -2.17
CA VAL A 40 1.12 -2.82 -2.61
C VAL A 40 1.48 -3.79 -1.48
N VAL A 41 1.41 -3.35 -0.22
CA VAL A 41 1.52 -4.24 0.94
C VAL A 41 0.24 -5.06 1.06
N GLN A 42 0.39 -6.37 1.21
CA GLN A 42 -0.72 -7.33 1.25
C GLN A 42 -0.95 -7.87 2.66
N THR A 43 0.12 -8.21 3.38
CA THR A 43 0.03 -8.73 4.75
C THR A 43 1.14 -8.17 5.63
N ILE A 44 0.84 -8.07 6.92
CA ILE A 44 1.78 -7.72 7.99
C ILE A 44 1.54 -8.71 9.14
N ASP A 45 2.52 -9.56 9.41
CA ASP A 45 2.47 -10.51 10.52
C ASP A 45 3.40 -10.05 11.64
N ILE A 46 2.85 -9.84 12.84
CA ILE A 46 3.61 -9.44 14.03
C ILE A 46 3.83 -10.67 14.91
N GLY A 47 5.07 -11.12 15.00
CA GLY A 47 5.51 -12.16 15.92
C GLY A 47 6.03 -11.61 17.25
N ASN A 48 6.71 -12.46 18.02
CA ASN A 48 7.37 -12.06 19.26
C ASN A 48 8.72 -11.38 19.02
N GLU A 49 9.45 -11.83 18.00
CA GLU A 49 10.83 -11.41 17.68
C GLU A 49 10.99 -10.93 16.23
N GLU A 50 9.95 -11.09 15.40
CA GLU A 50 9.99 -10.78 13.98
C GLU A 50 8.70 -10.10 13.53
N LEU A 51 8.83 -9.10 12.65
CA LEU A 51 7.77 -8.49 11.87
C LEU A 51 7.97 -8.85 10.40
N ARG A 52 6.97 -9.47 9.77
CA ARG A 52 7.00 -9.86 8.36
C ARG A 52 6.05 -8.99 7.56
N ILE A 53 6.53 -8.44 6.45
CA ILE A 53 5.76 -7.57 5.57
C ILE A 53 5.81 -8.17 4.17
N ALA A 54 4.67 -8.67 3.68
CA ALA A 54 4.54 -9.17 2.31
C ALA A 54 3.96 -8.08 1.41
N PHE A 55 4.56 -7.89 0.24
CA PHE A 55 4.18 -6.86 -0.71
C PHE A 55 4.50 -7.24 -2.15
N GLY A 56 3.79 -6.64 -3.09
CA GLY A 56 3.82 -7.08 -4.48
C GLY A 56 3.20 -8.47 -4.64
N GLY A 57 3.07 -8.96 -5.87
CA GLY A 57 2.45 -10.27 -6.11
C GLY A 57 0.93 -10.22 -6.19
N GLY A 58 0.35 -9.27 -6.94
CA GLY A 58 -1.03 -9.38 -7.40
C GLY A 58 -1.24 -10.62 -8.29
N ASN A 59 -2.28 -10.63 -9.13
CA ASN A 59 -2.71 -11.83 -9.89
C ASN A 59 -1.61 -12.53 -10.75
N LEU A 60 -0.47 -11.88 -11.02
CA LEU A 60 0.62 -12.41 -11.87
C LEU A 60 2.04 -12.10 -11.35
N GLY A 61 2.22 -11.58 -10.13
CA GLY A 61 3.53 -11.10 -9.67
C GLY A 61 4.29 -12.08 -8.78
N SER A 62 5.62 -12.01 -8.79
CA SER A 62 6.48 -12.61 -7.76
C SER A 62 6.34 -11.80 -6.47
N GLY A 63 5.54 -12.25 -5.52
CA GLY A 63 5.43 -11.62 -4.21
C GLY A 63 6.80 -11.45 -3.55
N HIS A 64 6.97 -10.40 -2.76
CA HIS A 64 8.17 -10.13 -1.99
C HIS A 64 7.85 -10.09 -0.50
N GLU A 65 8.85 -10.40 0.32
CA GLU A 65 8.75 -10.35 1.76
C GLU A 65 9.95 -9.59 2.35
N ILE A 66 9.69 -8.79 3.38
CA ILE A 66 10.72 -8.21 4.26
C ILE A 66 10.50 -8.75 5.66
N LYS A 67 11.62 -9.03 6.33
CA LYS A 67 11.69 -9.51 7.70
C LYS A 67 12.45 -8.50 8.54
N LEU A 68 11.83 -8.01 9.60
CA LEU A 68 12.43 -7.06 10.54
C LEU A 68 12.52 -7.73 11.90
N ALA A 69 13.71 -7.71 12.51
CA ALA A 69 13.85 -8.13 13.89
C ALA A 69 13.19 -7.09 14.80
N ILE A 70 12.34 -7.53 15.72
CA ILE A 70 11.69 -6.72 16.75
C ILE A 70 12.03 -7.31 18.12
N LYS A 71 12.11 -6.46 19.14
CA LYS A 71 12.42 -6.87 20.52
C LYS A 71 11.18 -7.31 21.29
N SER A 72 10.00 -6.95 20.79
CA SER A 72 8.72 -7.28 21.41
C SER A 72 7.56 -7.08 20.43
N HIS A 73 6.44 -7.75 20.72
CA HIS A 73 5.17 -7.54 20.02
C HIS A 73 4.73 -6.06 20.04
N ALA A 74 4.98 -5.34 21.13
CA ALA A 74 4.65 -3.91 21.25
C ALA A 74 5.44 -3.04 20.27
N GLU A 75 6.69 -3.38 19.98
CA GLU A 75 7.49 -2.72 18.95
C GLU A 75 6.90 -2.95 17.55
N GLY A 76 6.49 -4.19 17.25
CA GLY A 76 5.80 -4.50 16.00
C GLY A 76 4.50 -3.72 15.81
N LEU A 77 3.67 -3.60 16.87
CA LEU A 77 2.46 -2.78 16.84
C LEU A 77 2.75 -1.29 16.59
N LYS A 78 3.82 -0.77 17.20
CA LYS A 78 4.25 0.61 16.97
C LYS A 78 4.66 0.84 15.51
N THR A 79 5.41 -0.08 14.92
CA THR A 79 5.77 -0.01 13.50
C THR A 79 4.53 -0.05 12.60
N LEU A 80 3.56 -0.93 12.89
CA LEU A 80 2.29 -0.98 12.16
C LEU A 80 1.53 0.34 12.25
N GLN A 81 1.51 0.96 13.43
CA GLN A 81 0.90 2.28 13.61
C GLN A 81 1.59 3.35 12.75
N GLU A 82 2.93 3.39 12.74
CA GLU A 82 3.71 4.34 11.92
C GLU A 82 3.46 4.14 10.41
N MET A 83 3.37 2.89 9.95
CA MET A 83 3.00 2.57 8.57
C MET A 83 1.59 3.07 8.24
N THR A 84 0.63 2.83 9.13
CA THR A 84 -0.78 3.25 8.98
C THR A 84 -0.89 4.77 8.90
N GLU A 85 -0.20 5.49 9.78
CA GLU A 85 -0.17 6.96 9.77
C GLU A 85 0.49 7.50 8.50
N THR A 86 1.50 6.83 7.98
CA THR A 86 2.15 7.19 6.70
C THR A 86 1.21 7.00 5.53
N ALA A 87 0.55 5.85 5.44
CA ALA A 87 -0.45 5.57 4.42
C ALA A 87 -1.57 6.63 4.42
N ARG A 88 -2.09 6.98 5.61
CA ARG A 88 -3.10 8.02 5.77
C ARG A 88 -2.66 9.39 5.23
N ARG A 89 -1.37 9.73 5.35
CA ARG A 89 -0.83 11.00 4.83
C ARG A 89 -0.61 10.96 3.31
N CYS A 90 -0.32 9.80 2.74
CA CYS A 90 -0.19 9.64 1.29
C CYS A 90 -1.51 9.93 0.57
N ASP A 91 -2.65 9.55 1.15
CA ASP A 91 -3.96 9.85 0.59
C ASP A 91 -4.34 11.35 0.68
N GLN A 92 -3.73 12.11 1.59
CA GLN A 92 -4.06 13.53 1.81
C GLN A 92 -3.34 14.51 0.89
N HIS A 93 -2.26 14.08 0.23
CA HIS A 93 -1.42 14.94 -0.62
C HIS A 93 -1.59 14.64 -2.12
N ASN A 94 -2.63 13.89 -2.51
CA ASN A 94 -2.98 13.60 -3.90
C ASN A 94 -4.34 14.15 -4.28
#